data_AF-A0A1I1EZY6-F1
#
_entry.id   AF-A0A1I1EZY6-F1
#
_cell.length_a   1.000
_cell.length_b   1.000
_cell.length_c   1.000
_cell.angle_alpha   90.00
_cell.angle_beta   90.00
_cell.angle_gamma   90.00
#
_symmetry.space_group_name_H-M   'P 1'
#
loop_
_entity.id
_entity.type
_entity.pdbx_description
1 polymer ?
#
loop_
_entity_poly.entity_id
_entity_poly.type
_entity_poly.pdbx_seq_one_letter_code
_entity_poly.pdbx_strand_id
1 'polypeptide(L)'
;MPSRFDQLYRWGKRDIVNDDALNLRFRDLDNRITPIEALKISYEAALLTLQDRVLERSEAVIEGLRDRLIEITELAWLVGSSSTGLTLVEEAEQALIIAPDRRALFTPGPFAIVATGSDPDAYAVVQHLDFDRATGQWNFRTKVVSAALTGAHADWSIGALAGSTLAQMALLEEGQAARTETLAARDEAVPAATVATEAAGVAVGAAGTATGAAGIASTKAGEASDAATAAAISAASVDGPAIAASLAALAAADTALDTRLDAVEPVVSALQANALVDEEAIALAIAYGG
;
A
#
# COMPACT_ATOMS: atom_id res chain seq x y z
N MET A 1 -44.34 -102.24 4.63
CA MET A 1 -43.20 -103.03 5.14
C MET A 1 -43.04 -102.71 6.62
N PRO A 2 -42.93 -103.70 7.52
CA PRO A 2 -42.76 -103.42 8.96
C PRO A 2 -41.45 -102.67 9.17
N SER A 3 -41.44 -101.68 10.06
CA SER A 3 -40.22 -100.92 10.36
C SER A 3 -39.18 -101.83 11.02
N ARG A 4 -37.88 -101.55 10.85
CA ARG A 4 -36.81 -102.29 11.55
C ARG A 4 -36.98 -102.23 13.07
N PHE A 5 -37.61 -101.16 13.57
CA PHE A 5 -38.01 -101.05 14.97
C PHE A 5 -39.03 -102.12 15.37
N ASP A 6 -40.08 -102.32 14.56
CA ASP A 6 -41.07 -103.36 14.82
C ASP A 6 -40.51 -104.79 14.72
N GLN A 7 -39.42 -104.99 13.96
CA GLN A 7 -38.82 -106.31 13.75
C GLN A 7 -37.71 -106.67 14.75
N LEU A 8 -36.88 -105.68 15.15
CA LEU A 8 -35.65 -105.94 15.92
C LEU A 8 -35.62 -105.27 17.30
N TYR A 9 -36.40 -104.22 17.54
CA TYR A 9 -36.32 -103.46 18.80
C TYR A 9 -37.60 -103.52 19.65
N ARG A 10 -38.77 -103.72 19.02
CA ARG A 10 -40.04 -103.89 19.72
C ARG A 10 -40.13 -105.29 20.32
N TRP A 11 -40.32 -105.39 21.63
CA TRP A 11 -40.55 -106.68 22.28
C TRP A 11 -41.99 -107.14 22.10
N GLY A 12 -42.15 -108.40 21.67
CA GLY A 12 -43.43 -109.10 21.67
C GLY A 12 -43.73 -109.72 23.04
N LYS A 13 -45.01 -110.07 23.28
CA LYS A 13 -45.48 -110.73 24.52
C LYS A 13 -44.83 -112.10 24.79
N ARG A 14 -44.04 -112.64 23.84
CA ARG A 14 -43.39 -113.95 23.91
C ARG A 14 -41.85 -113.87 23.88
N ASP A 15 -41.29 -112.66 23.83
CA ASP A 15 -39.84 -112.50 23.82
C ASP A 15 -39.27 -112.63 25.23
N ILE A 16 -38.18 -113.39 25.36
CA ILE A 16 -37.45 -113.55 26.62
C ILE A 16 -36.38 -112.45 26.66
N VAL A 17 -36.46 -111.57 27.66
CA VAL A 17 -35.44 -110.56 27.90
C VAL A 17 -34.25 -111.24 28.57
N ASN A 18 -33.20 -111.51 27.78
CA ASN A 18 -31.92 -111.99 28.27
C ASN A 18 -30.80 -111.04 27.82
N ASP A 19 -29.66 -111.13 28.51
CA ASP A 19 -28.52 -110.24 28.28
C ASP A 19 -28.01 -110.36 26.84
N ASP A 20 -28.06 -111.55 26.24
CA ASP A 20 -27.65 -111.77 24.86
C ASP A 20 -28.53 -111.02 23.84
N ALA A 21 -29.85 -111.04 24.01
CA ALA A 21 -30.77 -110.33 23.14
C ALA A 21 -30.63 -108.80 23.28
N LEU A 22 -30.34 -108.31 24.49
CA LEU A 22 -30.07 -106.91 24.74
C LEU A 22 -28.73 -106.48 24.12
N ASN A 23 -27.65 -107.24 24.36
CA ASN A 23 -26.32 -106.96 23.82
C ASN A 23 -26.33 -106.93 22.29
N LEU A 24 -27.07 -107.83 21.64
CA LEU A 24 -27.17 -107.87 20.18
C LEU A 24 -27.89 -106.62 19.64
N ARG A 25 -28.95 -106.16 20.31
CA ARG A 25 -29.69 -104.95 19.93
C ARG A 25 -28.88 -103.67 20.21
N PHE A 26 -28.18 -103.58 21.34
CA PHE A 26 -27.30 -102.46 21.64
C PHE A 26 -26.13 -102.39 20.67
N ARG A 27 -25.54 -103.52 20.31
CA ARG A 27 -24.48 -103.57 19.28
C ARG A 27 -24.99 -103.13 17.91
N ASP A 28 -26.22 -103.47 17.54
CA ASP A 28 -26.82 -103.00 16.28
C ASP A 28 -27.11 -101.49 16.31
N LEU A 29 -27.51 -100.94 17.45
CA LEU A 29 -27.67 -99.49 17.62
C LEU A 29 -26.32 -98.77 17.58
N ASP A 30 -25.32 -99.28 18.30
CA ASP A 30 -23.96 -98.73 18.34
C ASP A 30 -23.36 -98.71 16.94
N ASN A 31 -23.37 -99.84 16.22
CA ASN A 31 -22.93 -99.93 14.82
C ASN A 31 -23.64 -98.95 13.86
N ARG A 32 -24.83 -98.44 14.21
CA ARG A 32 -25.57 -97.45 13.41
C ARG A 32 -25.30 -96.02 13.85
N ILE A 33 -25.06 -95.80 15.13
CA ILE A 33 -24.76 -94.50 15.71
C ILE A 33 -23.33 -94.10 15.37
N THR A 34 -22.35 -95.01 15.51
CA THR A 34 -20.93 -94.76 15.20
C THR A 34 -20.68 -94.14 13.81
N PRO A 35 -21.25 -94.65 12.69
CA PRO A 35 -21.05 -94.02 11.39
C PRO A 35 -21.73 -92.64 11.25
N ILE A 36 -22.84 -92.41 11.96
CA ILE A 36 -23.53 -91.10 11.96
C ILE A 36 -22.72 -90.07 12.76
N GLU A 37 -22.16 -90.48 13.90
CA GLU A 37 -21.26 -89.64 14.70
C GLU A 37 -19.98 -89.29 13.94
N ALA A 38 -19.38 -90.27 13.24
CA ALA A 38 -18.23 -90.01 12.38
C ALA A 38 -18.55 -89.03 11.24
N LEU A 39 -19.73 -89.14 10.63
CA LEU A 39 -20.22 -88.18 9.63
C LEU A 39 -20.41 -86.78 10.23
N LYS A 40 -21.00 -86.68 11.42
CA LYS A 40 -21.23 -85.40 12.12
C LYS A 40 -19.91 -84.72 12.48
N ILE A 41 -18.94 -85.48 13.00
CA ILE A 41 -17.59 -84.99 13.28
C ILE A 41 -16.91 -84.51 12.00
N SER A 42 -17.05 -85.25 10.88
CA SER A 42 -16.49 -84.82 9.59
C SER A 42 -17.14 -83.53 9.07
N TYR A 43 -18.45 -83.35 9.30
CA TYR A 43 -19.19 -82.17 8.88
C TYR A 43 -18.80 -80.95 9.72
N GLU A 44 -18.72 -81.09 11.03
CA GLU A 44 -18.26 -80.03 11.94
C GLU A 44 -16.81 -79.65 11.65
N ALA A 45 -15.92 -80.63 11.41
CA ALA A 45 -14.54 -80.38 11.01
C ALA A 45 -14.45 -79.68 9.65
N ALA A 46 -15.27 -80.07 8.67
CA ALA A 46 -15.34 -79.42 7.37
C ALA A 46 -15.89 -77.98 7.47
N LEU A 47 -16.88 -77.75 8.34
CA LEU A 47 -17.43 -76.42 8.61
C LEU A 47 -16.38 -75.50 9.24
N LEU A 48 -15.65 -75.99 10.24
CA LEU A 48 -14.55 -75.24 10.88
C LEU A 48 -13.45 -74.90 9.86
N THR A 49 -13.06 -75.86 9.02
CA THR A 49 -12.09 -75.63 7.95
C THR A 49 -12.57 -74.57 6.95
N LEU A 50 -13.87 -74.57 6.63
CA LEU A 50 -14.46 -73.58 5.73
C LEU A 50 -14.53 -72.19 6.40
N GLN A 51 -14.86 -72.13 7.68
CA GLN A 51 -14.86 -70.89 8.46
C GLN A 51 -13.47 -70.30 8.56
N ASP A 52 -12.45 -71.09 8.89
CA ASP A 52 -11.06 -70.65 8.97
C ASP A 52 -10.58 -70.11 7.62
N ARG A 53 -10.93 -70.77 6.52
CA ARG A 53 -10.55 -70.33 5.17
C ARG A 53 -11.28 -69.06 4.71
N VAL A 54 -12.53 -68.88 5.15
CA VAL A 54 -13.28 -67.64 4.90
C VAL A 54 -12.69 -66.51 5.74
N LEU A 55 -12.35 -66.76 7.01
CA LEU A 55 -11.68 -65.81 7.89
C LEU A 55 -10.34 -65.38 7.30
N GLU A 56 -9.46 -66.32 6.95
CA GLU A 56 -8.15 -66.04 6.34
C GLU A 56 -8.27 -65.21 5.06
N ARG A 57 -9.22 -65.55 4.18
CA ARG A 57 -9.44 -64.78 2.95
C ARG A 57 -10.02 -63.40 3.23
N SER A 58 -10.90 -63.27 4.23
CA SER A 58 -11.47 -61.98 4.63
C SER A 58 -10.41 -61.08 5.27
N GLU A 59 -9.53 -61.64 6.10
CA GLU A 59 -8.39 -60.93 6.72
C GLU A 59 -7.46 -60.40 5.64
N ALA A 60 -7.06 -61.23 4.66
CA ALA A 60 -6.20 -60.82 3.56
C ALA A 60 -6.81 -59.69 2.70
N VAL A 61 -8.13 -59.70 2.49
CA VAL A 61 -8.82 -58.63 1.77
C VAL A 61 -8.90 -57.36 2.60
N ILE A 62 -9.21 -57.47 3.90
CA ILE A 62 -9.27 -56.33 4.83
C ILE A 62 -7.89 -55.70 5.00
N GLU A 63 -6.84 -56.50 5.12
CA GLU A 63 -5.46 -56.04 5.24
C GLU A 63 -5.03 -55.27 3.97
N GLY A 64 -5.29 -55.82 2.79
CA GLY A 64 -5.03 -55.10 1.53
C GLY A 64 -5.84 -53.80 1.37
N LEU A 65 -7.08 -53.76 1.88
CA LEU A 65 -7.88 -52.53 1.90
C LEU A 65 -7.37 -51.52 2.93
N ARG A 66 -6.91 -51.99 4.10
CA ARG A 66 -6.32 -51.17 5.15
C ARG A 66 -5.04 -50.52 4.67
N ASP A 67 -4.13 -51.28 4.06
CA ASP A 67 -2.88 -50.76 3.52
C ASP A 67 -3.14 -49.70 2.46
N ARG A 68 -4.11 -49.95 1.57
CA ARG A 68 -4.53 -48.98 0.55
C ARG A 68 -5.20 -47.75 1.15
N LEU A 69 -5.95 -47.89 2.24
CA LEU A 69 -6.57 -46.76 2.93
C LEU A 69 -5.50 -45.92 3.64
N ILE A 70 -4.54 -46.55 4.32
CA ILE A 70 -3.39 -45.88 4.94
C ILE A 70 -2.62 -45.12 3.86
N GLU A 71 -2.30 -45.77 2.75
CA GLU A 71 -1.64 -45.17 1.60
C GLU A 71 -2.43 -43.95 1.09
N ILE A 72 -3.75 -44.07 0.88
CA ILE A 72 -4.60 -42.94 0.46
C ILE A 72 -4.63 -41.81 1.51
N THR A 73 -4.69 -42.13 2.80
CA THR A 73 -4.76 -41.13 3.87
C THR A 73 -3.43 -40.44 4.17
N GLU A 74 -2.30 -41.15 4.05
CA GLU A 74 -0.96 -40.58 4.13
C GLU A 74 -0.64 -39.74 2.87
N LEU A 75 -1.16 -40.17 1.71
CA LEU A 75 -1.03 -39.44 0.45
C LEU A 75 -2.04 -38.31 0.26
N ALA A 76 -3.02 -38.18 1.16
CA ALA A 76 -4.11 -37.21 1.03
C ALA A 76 -3.63 -35.74 0.93
N TRP A 77 -2.35 -35.47 1.15
CA TRP A 77 -1.76 -34.14 1.01
C TRP A 77 -0.40 -34.11 0.29
N LEU A 78 0.15 -35.27 -0.13
CA LEU A 78 1.53 -35.41 -0.60
C LEU A 78 1.61 -36.11 -1.98
N VAL A 79 0.96 -35.45 -2.91
CA VAL A 79 1.47 -34.98 -4.18
C VAL A 79 2.83 -35.56 -4.64
N GLY A 80 2.82 -36.09 -5.86
CA GLY A 80 3.84 -36.99 -6.39
C GLY A 80 5.26 -36.43 -6.43
N SER A 81 6.23 -37.33 -6.57
CA SER A 81 7.63 -36.98 -6.81
C SER A 81 8.01 -37.28 -8.26
N SER A 82 9.01 -36.57 -8.76
CA SER A 82 9.63 -36.85 -10.06
C SER A 82 11.14 -36.76 -9.96
N SER A 83 11.82 -37.71 -10.60
CA SER A 83 13.28 -37.70 -10.74
C SER A 83 13.75 -37.22 -12.12
N THR A 84 12.86 -36.62 -12.91
CA THR A 84 13.18 -36.14 -14.26
C THR A 84 14.03 -34.87 -14.18
N GLY A 85 15.26 -34.95 -14.70
CA GLY A 85 16.14 -33.80 -14.85
C GLY A 85 15.53 -32.76 -15.79
N LEU A 86 15.11 -31.61 -15.26
CA LEU A 86 14.45 -30.56 -16.02
C LEU A 86 14.90 -29.19 -15.51
N THR A 87 15.04 -28.23 -16.42
CA THR A 87 15.15 -26.80 -16.06
C THR A 87 13.79 -26.18 -16.33
N LEU A 88 13.11 -25.69 -15.29
CA LEU A 88 11.80 -25.05 -15.48
C LEU A 88 11.99 -23.67 -16.13
N VAL A 89 11.18 -23.40 -17.16
CA VAL A 89 11.19 -22.13 -17.90
C VAL A 89 9.78 -21.57 -17.89
N GLU A 90 9.64 -20.30 -17.55
CA GLU A 90 8.36 -19.62 -17.46
C GLU A 90 7.63 -19.61 -18.81
N GLU A 91 6.31 -19.84 -18.78
CA GLU A 91 5.40 -19.99 -19.92
C GLU A 91 5.73 -21.11 -20.93
N ALA A 92 6.74 -21.94 -20.64
CA ALA A 92 7.06 -23.11 -21.44
C ALA A 92 6.18 -24.32 -21.07
N GLU A 93 5.84 -25.13 -22.08
CA GLU A 93 5.25 -26.46 -21.86
C GLU A 93 6.35 -27.48 -21.62
N GLN A 94 6.22 -28.23 -20.54
CA GLN A 94 7.23 -29.17 -20.08
C GLN A 94 6.57 -30.43 -19.54
N ALA A 95 7.38 -31.47 -19.38
CA ALA A 95 6.91 -32.78 -18.93
C ALA A 95 7.81 -33.33 -17.82
N LEU A 96 7.17 -33.86 -16.78
CA LEU A 96 7.82 -34.62 -15.72
C LEU A 96 7.29 -36.05 -15.70
N ILE A 97 8.17 -37.00 -15.33
CA ILE A 97 7.77 -38.39 -15.15
C ILE A 97 7.55 -38.62 -13.66
N ILE A 98 6.31 -38.94 -13.29
CA ILE A 98 5.95 -39.26 -11.92
C ILE A 98 6.57 -40.61 -11.52
N ALA A 99 7.09 -40.68 -10.30
CA ALA A 99 7.69 -41.87 -9.73
C ALA A 99 6.74 -43.09 -9.83
N PRO A 100 7.22 -44.28 -10.25
CA PRO A 100 6.37 -45.43 -10.57
C PRO A 100 5.39 -45.85 -9.47
N ASP A 101 5.81 -45.76 -8.22
CA ASP A 101 5.03 -46.07 -7.02
C ASP A 101 3.86 -45.08 -6.81
N ARG A 102 4.02 -43.83 -7.25
CA ARG A 102 3.01 -42.76 -7.06
C ARG A 102 2.04 -42.61 -8.24
N ARG A 103 2.34 -43.20 -9.41
CA ARG A 103 1.55 -43.00 -10.65
C ARG A 103 0.07 -43.34 -10.52
N ALA A 104 -0.24 -44.42 -9.81
CA ALA A 104 -1.63 -44.90 -9.70
C ALA A 104 -2.54 -43.97 -8.89
N LEU A 105 -1.94 -43.16 -8.00
CA LEU A 105 -2.63 -42.31 -7.04
C LEU A 105 -2.49 -40.82 -7.39
N PHE A 106 -1.56 -40.48 -8.28
CA PHE A 106 -1.36 -39.11 -8.75
C PHE A 106 -2.58 -38.62 -9.55
N THR A 107 -3.23 -37.58 -9.01
CA THR A 107 -4.34 -36.88 -9.65
C THR A 107 -4.04 -35.39 -9.62
N PRO A 108 -3.42 -34.84 -10.69
CA PRO A 108 -3.01 -33.44 -10.68
C PRO A 108 -4.26 -32.54 -10.63
N GLY A 109 -4.22 -31.54 -9.75
CA GLY A 109 -5.19 -30.45 -9.77
C GLY A 109 -4.99 -29.56 -11.01
N PRO A 110 -5.90 -28.61 -11.27
CA PRO A 110 -5.77 -27.66 -12.39
C PRO A 110 -4.49 -26.82 -12.27
N PHE A 111 -4.09 -26.52 -11.03
CA PHE A 111 -2.82 -25.89 -10.70
C PHE A 111 -2.08 -26.75 -9.67
N ALA A 112 -0.77 -26.78 -9.81
CA ALA A 112 0.13 -27.48 -8.91
C ALA A 112 1.36 -26.61 -8.66
N ILE A 113 2.02 -26.85 -7.54
CA ILE A 113 3.36 -26.33 -7.26
C ILE A 113 4.36 -27.46 -7.55
N VAL A 114 5.52 -27.12 -8.07
CA VAL A 114 6.64 -28.05 -8.22
C VAL A 114 7.81 -27.41 -7.51
N ALA A 115 8.30 -28.03 -6.45
CA ALA A 115 9.42 -27.56 -5.66
C ALA A 115 10.54 -28.58 -5.68
N THR A 116 11.76 -28.14 -5.42
CA THR A 116 12.88 -29.06 -5.19
C THR A 116 12.73 -29.69 -3.80
N GLY A 117 13.12 -30.95 -3.65
CA GLY A 117 13.08 -31.65 -2.37
C GLY A 117 14.17 -31.15 -1.41
N SER A 118 15.24 -30.57 -1.96
CA SER A 118 16.35 -29.99 -1.20
C SER A 118 16.11 -28.57 -0.72
N ASP A 119 15.34 -27.77 -1.48
CA ASP A 119 15.01 -26.38 -1.14
C ASP A 119 13.52 -26.06 -1.44
N PRO A 120 12.68 -25.90 -0.40
CA PRO A 120 11.28 -25.52 -0.55
C PRO A 120 11.07 -24.12 -1.16
N ASP A 121 12.04 -23.21 -1.02
CA ASP A 121 11.95 -21.85 -1.58
C ASP A 121 12.24 -21.86 -3.09
N ALA A 122 12.89 -22.90 -3.61
CA ALA A 122 13.07 -23.17 -5.02
C ALA A 122 11.85 -23.91 -5.60
N TYR A 123 10.83 -23.14 -5.97
CA TYR A 123 9.58 -23.66 -6.54
C TYR A 123 9.16 -23.00 -7.85
N ALA A 124 8.21 -23.63 -8.52
CA ALA A 124 7.47 -23.08 -9.64
C ALA A 124 5.99 -23.43 -9.51
N VAL A 125 5.14 -22.55 -10.01
CA VAL A 125 3.71 -22.83 -10.17
C VAL A 125 3.49 -23.30 -11.60
N VAL A 126 2.76 -24.39 -11.74
CA VAL A 126 2.45 -24.98 -13.04
C VAL A 126 0.95 -25.17 -13.21
N GLN A 127 0.50 -25.02 -14.46
CA GLN A 127 -0.86 -25.33 -14.90
C GLN A 127 -0.86 -26.72 -15.54
N HIS A 128 -1.75 -27.59 -15.08
CA HIS A 128 -1.89 -28.93 -15.65
C HIS A 128 -2.44 -28.85 -17.09
N LEU A 129 -1.84 -29.63 -18.01
CA LEU A 129 -2.33 -29.80 -19.37
C LEU A 129 -2.87 -31.21 -19.60
N ASP A 130 -2.05 -32.23 -19.33
CA ASP A 130 -2.40 -33.62 -19.57
C ASP A 130 -1.59 -34.57 -18.67
N PHE A 131 -2.13 -35.76 -18.38
CA PHE A 131 -1.44 -36.79 -17.59
C PHE A 131 -1.74 -38.18 -18.14
N ASP A 132 -0.70 -38.82 -18.68
CA ASP A 132 -0.77 -40.22 -19.10
C ASP A 132 -0.42 -41.14 -17.92
N ARG A 133 -1.42 -41.85 -17.42
CA ARG A 133 -1.27 -42.81 -16.32
C ARG A 133 -0.42 -44.02 -16.66
N ALA A 134 -0.35 -44.42 -17.94
CA ALA A 134 0.40 -45.61 -18.34
C ALA A 134 1.91 -45.34 -18.32
N THR A 135 2.33 -44.20 -18.87
CA THR A 135 3.75 -43.78 -18.88
C THR A 135 4.15 -43.04 -17.61
N GLY A 136 3.19 -42.45 -16.90
CA GLY A 136 3.42 -41.54 -15.79
C GLY A 136 3.88 -40.15 -16.23
N GLN A 137 3.77 -39.81 -17.52
CA GLN A 137 4.16 -38.52 -18.05
C GLN A 137 3.08 -37.47 -17.73
N TRP A 138 3.47 -36.46 -16.98
CA TRP A 138 2.63 -35.31 -16.66
C TRP A 138 3.12 -34.09 -17.44
N ASN A 139 2.26 -33.61 -18.34
CA ASN A 139 2.49 -32.40 -19.13
C ASN A 139 1.85 -31.20 -18.45
N PHE A 140 2.59 -30.12 -18.34
CA PHE A 140 2.15 -28.89 -17.70
C PHE A 140 2.77 -27.67 -18.37
N ARG A 141 2.18 -26.50 -18.13
CA ARG A 141 2.76 -25.20 -18.49
C ARG A 141 3.21 -24.47 -17.25
N THR A 142 4.46 -24.05 -17.21
CA THR A 142 5.00 -23.28 -16.09
C THR A 142 4.44 -21.85 -16.14
N LYS A 143 3.90 -21.36 -15.03
CA LYS A 143 3.29 -20.03 -14.92
C LYS A 143 4.13 -19.03 -14.15
N VAL A 144 4.76 -19.49 -13.09
CA VAL A 144 5.64 -18.67 -12.25
C VAL A 144 6.83 -19.52 -11.87
N VAL A 145 8.03 -18.95 -11.94
CA VAL A 145 9.27 -19.57 -11.45
C VAL A 145 9.82 -18.69 -10.34
N SER A 146 10.08 -19.26 -9.17
CA SER A 146 10.74 -18.52 -8.08
C SER A 146 12.17 -18.15 -8.47
N ALA A 147 12.66 -17.03 -7.94
CA ALA A 147 14.04 -16.58 -8.20
C ALA A 147 15.10 -17.53 -7.63
N ALA A 148 14.75 -18.34 -6.62
CA ALA A 148 15.64 -19.35 -6.04
C ALA A 148 15.77 -20.60 -6.92
N LEU A 149 14.82 -20.84 -7.83
CA LEU A 149 14.86 -22.00 -8.72
C LEU A 149 15.80 -21.74 -9.91
N THR A 150 17.05 -22.19 -9.80
CA THR A 150 18.06 -22.00 -10.85
C THR A 150 18.65 -23.32 -11.34
N GLY A 151 18.68 -23.51 -12.66
CA GLY A 151 19.32 -24.67 -13.28
C GLY A 151 18.41 -25.89 -13.37
N ALA A 152 19.02 -27.05 -13.64
CA ALA A 152 18.31 -28.31 -13.80
C ALA A 152 18.21 -29.04 -12.46
N HIS A 153 17.01 -29.49 -12.10
CA HIS A 153 16.76 -30.29 -10.90
C HIS A 153 16.14 -31.63 -11.27
N ALA A 154 16.35 -32.62 -10.40
CA ALA A 154 15.89 -33.99 -10.57
C ALA A 154 15.31 -34.57 -9.26
N ASP A 155 14.97 -33.70 -8.31
CA ASP A 155 14.43 -34.01 -6.99
C ASP A 155 13.09 -33.29 -6.81
N TRP A 156 12.18 -33.42 -7.77
CA TRP A 156 10.93 -32.67 -7.75
C TRP A 156 9.95 -33.26 -6.74
N SER A 157 9.47 -32.41 -5.85
CA SER A 157 8.25 -32.60 -5.07
C SER A 157 7.15 -31.79 -5.73
N ILE A 158 6.11 -32.45 -6.20
CA ILE A 158 4.92 -31.77 -6.72
C ILE A 158 4.04 -31.48 -5.50
N GLY A 159 3.23 -30.43 -5.53
CA GLY A 159 2.26 -30.03 -4.50
C GLY A 159 0.91 -29.64 -5.13
N ALA A 160 -0.23 -29.94 -4.51
CA ALA A 160 -1.53 -29.46 -5.00
C ALA A 160 -1.68 -28.01 -4.54
N LEU A 161 -2.03 -27.12 -5.46
CA LEU A 161 -2.21 -25.70 -5.15
C LEU A 161 -3.67 -25.33 -5.39
N ALA A 162 -4.33 -24.79 -4.36
CA ALA A 162 -5.64 -24.20 -4.54
C ALA A 162 -5.50 -22.95 -5.42
N GLY A 163 -6.32 -22.79 -6.46
CA GLY A 163 -6.23 -21.66 -7.39
C GLY A 163 -6.35 -20.28 -6.72
N SER A 164 -7.01 -20.20 -5.56
CA SER A 164 -7.07 -18.98 -4.74
C SER A 164 -5.69 -18.52 -4.24
N THR A 165 -4.76 -19.45 -4.05
CA THR A 165 -3.40 -19.15 -3.57
C THR A 165 -2.62 -18.37 -4.61
N LEU A 166 -2.86 -18.60 -5.91
CA LEU A 166 -2.21 -17.83 -6.98
C LEU A 166 -2.70 -16.39 -7.03
N ALA A 167 -4.01 -16.19 -6.90
CA ALA A 167 -4.57 -14.84 -6.80
C ALA A 167 -4.04 -14.10 -5.56
N GLN A 168 -3.89 -14.80 -4.43
CA GLN A 168 -3.33 -14.22 -3.20
C GLN A 168 -1.85 -13.86 -3.34
N MET A 169 -1.04 -14.69 -4.00
CA MET A 169 0.37 -14.40 -4.26
C MET A 169 0.54 -13.19 -5.18
N ALA A 170 -0.23 -13.12 -6.27
CA ALA A 170 -0.19 -11.98 -7.18
C ALA A 170 -0.60 -10.67 -6.47
N LEU A 171 -1.66 -10.71 -5.66
CA LEU A 171 -2.09 -9.55 -4.86
C LEU A 171 -1.05 -9.13 -3.82
N LEU A 172 -0.33 -10.08 -3.23
CA LEU A 172 0.72 -9.79 -2.26
C LEU A 172 1.90 -9.09 -2.94
N GLU A 173 2.32 -9.57 -4.11
CA GLU A 173 3.41 -8.98 -4.90
C GLU A 173 3.06 -7.56 -5.37
N GLU A 174 1.86 -7.36 -5.93
CA GLU A 174 1.35 -6.05 -6.31
C GLU A 174 1.28 -5.11 -5.09
N GLY A 175 0.81 -5.61 -3.95
CA GLY A 175 0.78 -4.85 -2.70
C GLY A 175 2.17 -4.46 -2.18
N GLN A 176 3.19 -5.31 -2.35
CA GLN A 176 4.57 -5.00 -1.99
C GLN A 176 5.18 -3.96 -2.93
N ALA A 177 4.92 -4.07 -4.24
CA ALA A 177 5.36 -3.09 -5.23
C ALA A 177 4.75 -1.71 -4.95
N ALA A 178 3.42 -1.64 -4.76
CA ALA A 178 2.71 -0.41 -4.45
C ALA A 178 3.18 0.23 -3.13
N ARG A 179 3.47 -0.59 -2.10
CA ARG A 179 4.05 -0.11 -0.85
C ARG A 179 5.43 0.52 -1.07
N THR A 180 6.28 -0.11 -1.87
CA THR A 180 7.64 0.38 -2.16
C THR A 180 7.59 1.71 -2.90
N GLU A 181 6.72 1.83 -3.91
CA GLU A 181 6.51 3.08 -4.66
C GLU A 181 5.98 4.20 -3.75
N THR A 182 5.03 3.90 -2.86
CA THR A 182 4.49 4.87 -1.90
C THR A 182 5.57 5.39 -0.94
N LEU A 183 6.46 4.50 -0.48
CA LEU A 183 7.58 4.89 0.39
C LEU A 183 8.58 5.78 -0.35
N ALA A 184 8.91 5.47 -1.60
CA ALA A 184 9.78 6.31 -2.42
C ALA A 184 9.18 7.71 -2.64
N ALA A 185 7.90 7.78 -3.02
CA ALA A 185 7.21 9.06 -3.21
C ALA A 185 7.14 9.89 -1.92
N ARG A 186 6.93 9.24 -0.76
CA ARG A 186 6.99 9.92 0.54
C ARG A 186 8.39 10.48 0.81
N ASP A 187 9.42 9.69 0.57
CA ASP A 187 10.81 10.07 0.86
C ASP A 187 11.29 11.21 -0.06
N GLU A 188 10.72 11.34 -1.28
CA GLU A 188 10.91 12.49 -2.17
C GLU A 188 10.12 13.74 -1.72
N ALA A 189 8.92 13.58 -1.17
CA ALA A 189 8.08 14.70 -0.75
C ALA A 189 8.60 15.43 0.49
N VAL A 190 9.23 14.72 1.43
CA VAL A 190 9.79 15.29 2.67
C VAL A 190 10.81 16.40 2.42
N PRO A 191 11.88 16.22 1.61
CA PRO A 191 12.85 17.28 1.35
C PRO A 191 12.22 18.46 0.58
N ALA A 192 11.27 18.20 -0.32
CA ALA A 192 10.57 19.27 -1.03
C ALA A 192 9.76 20.16 -0.08
N ALA A 193 9.09 19.57 0.92
CA ALA A 193 8.38 20.32 1.96
C ALA A 193 9.33 21.15 2.85
N THR A 194 10.51 20.61 3.16
CA THR A 194 11.56 21.35 3.90
C THR A 194 12.05 22.55 3.10
N VAL A 195 12.38 22.38 1.82
CA VAL A 195 12.83 23.48 0.94
C VAL A 195 11.75 24.57 0.81
N ALA A 196 10.48 24.18 0.67
CA ALA A 196 9.38 25.14 0.62
C ALA A 196 9.26 25.94 1.93
N THR A 197 9.45 25.29 3.07
CA THR A 197 9.42 25.94 4.40
C THR A 197 10.59 26.92 4.56
N GLU A 198 11.79 26.53 4.14
CA GLU A 198 12.97 27.41 4.17
C GLU A 198 12.80 28.61 3.25
N ALA A 199 12.30 28.42 2.03
CA ALA A 199 12.03 29.50 1.08
C ALA A 199 10.99 30.50 1.64
N ALA A 200 9.94 30.00 2.31
CA ALA A 200 8.97 30.85 2.99
C ALA A 200 9.62 31.68 4.11
N GLY A 201 10.52 31.08 4.90
CA GLY A 201 11.30 31.78 5.92
C GLY A 201 12.18 32.90 5.35
N VAL A 202 12.87 32.64 4.23
CA VAL A 202 13.67 33.65 3.51
C VAL A 202 12.79 34.80 3.02
N ALA A 203 11.62 34.51 2.45
CA ALA A 203 10.69 35.54 1.97
C ALA A 203 10.18 36.44 3.10
N VAL A 204 9.85 35.87 4.26
CA VAL A 204 9.46 36.64 5.46
C VAL A 204 10.60 37.54 5.93
N GLY A 205 11.84 37.03 5.96
CA GLY A 205 13.03 37.83 6.32
C GLY A 205 13.29 38.99 5.36
N ALA A 206 13.12 38.77 4.05
CA ALA A 206 13.25 39.80 3.03
C ALA A 206 12.18 40.89 3.17
N ALA A 207 10.92 40.52 3.44
CA ALA A 207 9.84 41.46 3.69
C ALA A 207 10.09 42.32 4.94
N GLY A 208 10.60 41.72 6.01
CA GLY A 208 11.02 42.45 7.21
C GLY A 208 12.11 43.48 6.93
N THR A 209 13.12 43.10 6.15
CA THR A 209 14.22 44.00 5.74
C THR A 209 13.71 45.17 4.89
N ALA A 210 12.81 44.91 3.94
CA ALA A 210 12.21 45.95 3.10
C ALA A 210 11.37 46.94 3.93
N THR A 211 10.61 46.43 4.90
CA THR A 211 9.83 47.28 5.83
C THR A 211 10.75 48.16 6.68
N GLY A 212 11.85 47.61 7.19
CA GLY A 212 12.87 48.39 7.92
C GLY A 212 13.50 49.49 7.06
N ALA A 213 13.88 49.17 5.82
CA ALA A 213 14.43 50.15 4.88
C ALA A 213 13.44 51.27 4.55
N ALA A 214 12.16 50.94 4.37
CA ALA A 214 11.10 51.93 4.15
C ALA A 214 10.92 52.87 5.37
N GLY A 215 10.98 52.34 6.59
CA GLY A 215 10.93 53.15 7.82
C GLY A 215 12.11 54.11 7.94
N ILE A 216 13.33 53.67 7.62
CA ILE A 216 14.53 54.52 7.59
C ILE A 216 14.38 55.63 6.55
N ALA A 217 13.93 55.28 5.33
CA ALA A 217 13.71 56.25 4.27
C ALA A 217 12.66 57.31 4.65
N SER A 218 11.55 56.90 5.27
CA SER A 218 10.53 57.81 5.78
C SER A 218 11.07 58.75 6.86
N THR A 219 11.89 58.24 7.78
CA THR A 219 12.54 59.06 8.82
C THR A 219 13.47 60.10 8.19
N LYS A 220 14.31 59.70 7.23
CA LYS A 220 15.22 60.61 6.53
C LYS A 220 14.50 61.66 5.70
N ALA A 221 13.35 61.32 5.10
CA ALA A 221 12.51 62.28 4.41
C ALA A 221 11.94 63.34 5.38
N GLY A 222 11.52 62.92 6.58
CA GLY A 222 11.09 63.84 7.64
C GLY A 222 12.21 64.78 8.09
N GLU A 223 13.38 64.24 8.43
CA GLU A 223 14.56 65.04 8.81
C GLU A 223 14.95 66.06 7.73
N ALA A 224 14.88 65.67 6.44
CA ALA A 224 15.16 66.58 5.33
C ALA A 224 14.12 67.71 5.20
N SER A 225 12.83 67.41 5.42
CA SER A 225 11.76 68.41 5.43
C SER A 225 11.92 69.41 6.58
N ASP A 226 12.27 68.92 7.77
CA ASP A 226 12.52 69.76 8.94
C ASP A 226 13.73 70.67 8.72
N ALA A 227 14.82 70.13 8.16
CA ALA A 227 16.00 70.91 7.80
C ALA A 227 15.69 71.98 6.73
N ALA A 228 14.88 71.64 5.72
CA ALA A 228 14.44 72.61 4.70
C ALA A 228 13.59 73.73 5.32
N THR A 229 12.70 73.39 6.25
CA THR A 229 11.87 74.37 6.98
C THR A 229 12.74 75.29 7.84
N ALA A 230 13.69 74.73 8.58
CA ALA A 230 14.63 75.51 9.39
C ALA A 230 15.49 76.47 8.53
N ALA A 231 15.96 76.01 7.36
CA ALA A 231 16.70 76.84 6.42
C ALA A 231 15.84 78.00 5.87
N ALA A 232 14.57 77.74 5.54
CA ALA A 232 13.63 78.76 5.07
C ALA A 232 13.35 79.82 6.15
N ILE A 233 13.14 79.41 7.41
CA ILE A 233 12.98 80.33 8.54
C ILE A 233 14.23 81.18 8.74
N SER A 234 15.42 80.56 8.70
CA SER A 234 16.69 81.28 8.83
C SER A 234 16.85 82.32 7.72
N ALA A 235 16.53 81.98 6.47
CA ALA A 235 16.60 82.92 5.36
C ALA A 235 15.65 84.12 5.55
N ALA A 236 14.39 83.86 5.93
CA ALA A 236 13.41 84.93 6.17
C ALA A 236 13.82 85.87 7.33
N SER A 237 14.52 85.36 8.35
CA SER A 237 15.00 86.17 9.47
C SER A 237 16.13 87.14 9.09
N VAL A 238 16.90 86.85 8.03
CA VAL A 238 17.99 87.71 7.52
C VAL A 238 17.43 88.91 6.74
N ASP A 239 16.26 88.77 6.11
CA ASP A 239 15.64 89.85 5.32
C ASP A 239 14.94 90.92 6.21
N GLY A 240 14.55 90.56 7.44
CA GLY A 240 13.89 91.47 8.38
C GLY A 240 14.68 92.77 8.68
N PRO A 241 15.97 92.69 9.05
CA PRO A 241 16.83 93.86 9.23
C PRO A 241 16.99 94.72 7.97
N ALA A 242 17.06 94.09 6.79
CA ALA A 242 17.20 94.80 5.51
C ALA A 242 15.93 95.60 5.17
N ILE A 243 14.75 95.02 5.40
CA ILE A 243 13.45 95.69 5.22
C ILE A 243 13.32 96.85 6.23
N ALA A 244 13.68 96.63 7.50
CA ALA A 244 13.65 97.67 8.52
C ALA A 244 14.58 98.85 8.18
N ALA A 245 15.78 98.57 7.65
CA ALA A 245 16.70 99.60 7.19
C ALA A 245 16.14 100.39 5.99
N SER A 246 15.49 99.71 5.04
CA SER A 246 14.85 100.35 3.88
C SER A 246 13.70 101.28 4.30
N LEU A 247 12.84 100.84 5.22
CA LEU A 247 11.74 101.66 5.77
C LEU A 247 12.26 102.89 6.53
N ALA A 248 13.32 102.73 7.33
CA ALA A 248 13.96 103.84 8.02
C ALA A 248 14.57 104.86 7.04
N ALA A 249 15.19 104.39 5.96
CA ALA A 249 15.71 105.26 4.90
C ALA A 249 14.60 106.00 4.15
N LEU A 250 13.47 105.33 3.90
CA LEU A 250 12.30 105.95 3.26
C LEU A 250 11.70 107.05 4.14
N ALA A 251 11.52 106.78 5.43
CA ALA A 251 11.01 107.76 6.40
C ALA A 251 11.94 108.98 6.52
N ALA A 252 13.25 108.77 6.48
CA ALA A 252 14.23 109.86 6.46
C ALA A 252 14.16 110.68 5.16
N ALA A 253 13.97 110.03 4.01
CA ALA A 253 13.79 110.70 2.72
C ALA A 253 12.49 111.53 2.67
N ASP A 254 11.40 111.00 3.22
CA ASP A 254 10.10 111.68 3.28
C ASP A 254 10.19 112.94 4.16
N THR A 255 10.79 112.81 5.35
CA THR A 255 11.07 113.94 6.25
C THR A 255 11.92 115.02 5.56
N ALA A 256 12.91 114.60 4.77
CA ALA A 256 13.75 115.53 4.01
C ALA A 256 12.98 116.21 2.86
N LEU A 257 12.02 115.52 2.23
CA LEU A 257 11.15 116.09 1.21
C LEU A 257 10.21 117.14 1.81
N ASP A 258 9.56 116.84 2.93
CA ASP A 258 8.69 117.77 3.67
C ASP A 258 9.46 119.03 4.07
N THR A 259 10.66 118.86 4.64
CA THR A 259 11.52 120.01 5.00
C THR A 259 11.85 120.89 3.79
N ARG A 260 12.04 120.28 2.61
CA ARG A 260 12.29 121.03 1.37
C ARG A 260 11.02 121.72 0.87
N LEU A 261 9.85 121.10 1.03
CA LEU A 261 8.57 121.68 0.66
C LEU A 261 8.27 122.91 1.53
N ASP A 262 8.45 122.80 2.85
CA ASP A 262 8.32 123.89 3.81
C ASP A 262 9.26 125.06 3.49
N ALA A 263 10.45 124.78 2.94
CA ALA A 263 11.39 125.81 2.51
C ALA A 263 10.99 126.51 1.20
N VAL A 264 10.25 125.82 0.31
CA VAL A 264 9.79 126.37 -0.98
C VAL A 264 8.52 127.20 -0.82
N GLU A 265 7.61 126.82 0.08
CA GLU A 265 6.35 127.53 0.33
C GLU A 265 6.49 129.05 0.58
N PRO A 266 7.43 129.54 1.43
CA PRO A 266 7.62 130.99 1.62
C PRO A 266 8.20 131.67 0.38
N VAL A 267 9.01 130.96 -0.43
CA VAL A 267 9.56 131.51 -1.69
C VAL A 267 8.45 131.72 -2.72
N VAL A 268 7.56 130.75 -2.86
CA VAL A 268 6.39 130.86 -3.76
C VAL A 268 5.48 131.99 -3.30
N SER A 269 5.21 132.07 -2.00
CA SER A 269 4.40 133.15 -1.41
C SER A 269 4.99 134.53 -1.70
N ALA A 270 6.32 134.69 -1.58
CA ALA A 270 7.01 135.93 -1.90
C ALA A 270 6.93 136.30 -3.39
N LEU A 271 7.04 135.32 -4.29
CA LEU A 271 6.91 135.54 -5.74
C LEU A 271 5.48 135.96 -6.12
N GLN A 272 4.45 135.34 -5.53
CA GLN A 272 3.06 135.73 -5.76
C GLN A 272 2.76 137.15 -5.27
N ALA A 273 3.30 137.53 -4.11
CA ALA A 273 3.17 138.90 -3.61
C ALA A 273 3.78 139.93 -4.57
N ASN A 274 4.96 139.63 -5.15
CA ASN A 274 5.59 140.53 -6.12
C ASN A 274 4.80 140.63 -7.44
N ALA A 275 4.22 139.53 -7.93
CA ALA A 275 3.42 139.56 -9.16
C ALA A 275 2.17 140.47 -9.04
N LEU A 276 1.53 140.52 -7.87
CA LEU A 276 0.40 141.41 -7.62
C LEU A 276 0.80 142.90 -7.63
N VAL A 277 2.01 143.21 -7.15
CA VAL A 277 2.57 144.57 -7.19
C VAL A 277 2.86 145.00 -8.63
N ASP A 278 3.36 144.09 -9.46
CA ASP A 278 3.58 144.37 -10.89
C ASP A 278 2.26 144.56 -11.66
N GLU A 279 1.19 143.81 -11.32
CA GLU A 279 -0.14 144.04 -11.91
C GLU A 279 -0.74 145.41 -11.52
N GLU A 280 -0.61 145.83 -10.25
CA GLU A 280 -1.02 147.18 -9.83
C GLU A 280 -0.20 148.29 -10.52
N ALA A 281 1.11 148.07 -10.69
CA ALA A 281 1.97 149.02 -11.40
C ALA A 281 1.61 149.14 -12.89
N ILE A 282 1.25 148.04 -13.55
CA ILE A 282 0.77 148.03 -14.94
C ILE A 282 -0.60 148.70 -15.05
N ALA A 283 -1.52 148.43 -14.13
CA ALA A 283 -2.83 149.09 -14.10
C ALA A 283 -2.70 150.62 -13.92
N LEU A 284 -1.76 151.07 -13.09
CA LEU A 284 -1.47 152.50 -12.88
C LEU A 284 -0.83 153.15 -14.12
N ALA A 285 0.06 152.44 -14.82
CA ALA A 285 0.69 152.92 -16.06
C ALA A 285 -0.32 153.08 -17.22
N ILE A 286 -1.35 152.23 -17.28
CA ILE A 286 -2.44 152.37 -18.26
C ILE A 286 -3.37 153.54 -17.90
N ALA A 287 -3.57 153.83 -16.61
CA ALA A 287 -4.46 154.90 -16.15
C ALA A 287 -3.90 156.33 -16.34
N TYR A 288 -2.58 156.50 -16.46
CA TYR A 288 -1.92 157.82 -16.59
C TYR A 288 -1.22 158.06 -17.95
N GLY A 289 -1.41 157.18 -18.93
CA GLY A 289 -0.76 157.24 -20.26
C GLY A 289 -1.67 157.61 -21.43
N GLY A 290 -2.77 158.34 -21.20
CA GLY A 290 -3.71 158.85 -22.22
C GLY A 290 -3.76 160.38 -22.26
#